data_AF-T0DIS0-F1
#
_entry.id   AF-T0DIS0-F1
#
_cell.length_a   1.000
_cell.length_b   1.000
_cell.length_c   1.000
_cell.angle_alpha   90.00
_cell.angle_beta   90.00
_cell.angle_gamma   90.00
#
_symmetry.space_group_name_H-M   'P 1'
#
loop_
_entity.id
_entity.type
_entity.pdbx_description
1 polymer ?
#
loop_
_entity_poly.entity_id
_entity_poly.type
_entity_poly.pdbx_seq_one_letter_code
_entity_poly.pdbx_strand_id
1 'polypeptide(L)'
;MIKYLLPILLIITTSCSLLAPTQRRDYHGRKERTTQRQHFTGVKKKVALLTFFNESPFGGQDLGVVATEELRRELQKTGQFIVDPMSARLFGSSKQVYSQGGSKLVQMTRKAKGEGVNFVVFGRIIEARVREKSDEVGFVRSTKSYSEAKVEIRIYDVNSNKEIYTDTLDGYADDNSYRFFKSDRNSQSKYRQDLLRYVTKVSVRKSIPRILDTAQKLEWIGRVAKIIGNNIYINAGRDSGLNIGDVLKVVTEGVDIYDPETGALIGVSKGEIKGTIEVVDFIGADASIGILHSGGSVHEGDFVKLY
;
A
#
# COMPACT_ATOMS: atom_id res chain seq x y z
N MET A 1 -41.98 -57.58 -29.30
CA MET A 1 -40.79 -57.17 -30.07
C MET A 1 -40.64 -55.66 -29.91
N ILE A 2 -39.47 -55.23 -29.42
CA ILE A 2 -38.91 -53.86 -29.41
C ILE A 2 -39.58 -52.83 -28.48
N LYS A 3 -38.94 -52.64 -27.32
CA LYS A 3 -39.12 -51.54 -26.37
C LYS A 3 -38.35 -50.31 -26.91
N TYR A 4 -39.00 -49.15 -27.02
CA TYR A 4 -38.31 -47.88 -27.29
C TYR A 4 -37.74 -47.33 -25.98
N LEU A 5 -36.41 -47.38 -25.87
CA LEU A 5 -35.62 -46.82 -24.78
C LEU A 5 -35.21 -45.40 -25.18
N LEU A 6 -35.81 -44.40 -24.54
CA LEU A 6 -35.51 -42.98 -24.74
C LEU A 6 -34.25 -42.64 -23.92
N PRO A 7 -33.14 -42.16 -24.51
CA PRO A 7 -31.98 -41.76 -23.71
C PRO A 7 -32.22 -40.35 -23.14
N ILE A 8 -32.40 -40.27 -21.83
CA ILE A 8 -32.39 -39.00 -21.09
C ILE A 8 -30.95 -38.48 -21.07
N LEU A 9 -30.71 -37.40 -21.82
CA LEU A 9 -29.46 -36.65 -21.82
C LEU A 9 -29.34 -35.91 -20.47
N LEU A 10 -28.51 -36.43 -19.58
CA LEU A 10 -28.19 -35.82 -18.28
C LEU A 10 -27.22 -34.66 -18.50
N ILE A 11 -27.73 -33.43 -18.57
CA ILE A 11 -26.92 -32.21 -18.60
C ILE A 11 -26.34 -32.01 -17.19
N ILE A 12 -25.08 -32.40 -17.00
CA ILE A 12 -24.31 -32.11 -15.79
C ILE A 12 -23.97 -30.62 -15.81
N THR A 13 -24.75 -29.82 -15.08
CA THR A 13 -24.40 -28.43 -14.81
C THR A 13 -23.35 -28.39 -13.70
N THR A 14 -22.09 -28.24 -14.09
CA THR A 14 -20.98 -27.92 -13.19
C THR A 14 -21.14 -26.49 -12.68
N SER A 15 -21.84 -26.33 -11.57
CA SER A 15 -21.91 -25.06 -10.84
C SER A 15 -20.64 -24.87 -10.01
N CYS A 16 -19.66 -24.18 -10.60
CA CYS A 16 -18.46 -23.73 -9.89
C CYS A 16 -18.84 -22.54 -8.99
N SER A 17 -19.09 -22.81 -7.71
CA SER A 17 -19.33 -21.79 -6.68
C SER A 17 -18.02 -21.30 -6.09
N LEU A 18 -17.31 -20.44 -6.83
CA LEU A 18 -16.27 -19.57 -6.27
C LEU A 18 -16.92 -18.26 -5.83
N LEU A 19 -17.63 -18.31 -4.70
CA LEU A 19 -18.10 -17.15 -3.97
C LEU A 19 -17.52 -17.21 -2.56
N ALA A 20 -17.15 -16.02 -2.07
CA ALA A 20 -16.52 -15.69 -0.80
C ALA A 20 -16.79 -16.68 0.37
N PRO A 21 -15.85 -16.84 1.32
CA PRO A 21 -16.07 -17.68 2.48
C PRO A 21 -17.38 -17.28 3.14
N THR A 22 -18.34 -18.19 3.05
CA THR A 22 -19.64 -18.07 3.71
C THR A 22 -19.34 -17.96 5.19
N GLN A 23 -19.78 -16.88 5.84
CA GLN A 23 -19.74 -16.78 7.30
C GLN A 23 -20.60 -17.93 7.85
N ARG A 24 -19.97 -19.05 8.18
CA ARG A 24 -20.64 -20.15 8.84
C ARG A 24 -20.93 -19.69 10.26
N ARG A 25 -22.22 -19.61 10.58
CA ARG A 25 -22.67 -19.47 11.96
C ARG A 25 -22.78 -20.88 12.50
N ASP A 26 -22.10 -21.15 13.61
CA ASP A 26 -22.26 -22.42 14.33
C ASP A 26 -23.73 -22.59 14.73
N TYR A 27 -24.21 -23.83 14.91
CA TYR A 27 -25.59 -24.14 15.34
C TYR A 27 -26.02 -23.45 16.64
N HIS A 28 -25.08 -22.87 17.40
CA HIS A 28 -25.30 -22.11 18.62
C HIS A 28 -25.29 -20.58 18.43
N GLY A 29 -25.30 -20.06 17.19
CA GLY A 29 -25.37 -18.62 16.91
C GLY A 29 -24.16 -17.81 17.38
N ARG A 30 -23.04 -18.48 17.74
CA ARG A 30 -21.78 -17.80 18.07
C ARG A 30 -21.14 -17.34 16.77
N LYS A 31 -20.74 -16.06 16.71
CA LYS A 31 -19.87 -15.57 15.64
C LYS A 31 -18.57 -16.37 15.71
N GLU A 32 -18.09 -16.86 14.57
CA GLU A 32 -16.72 -17.39 14.45
C GLU A 32 -15.78 -16.42 15.16
N ARG A 33 -14.91 -16.94 16.03
CA ARG A 33 -13.88 -16.15 16.71
C ARG A 33 -13.20 -15.31 15.65
N THR A 34 -13.32 -13.98 15.77
CA THR A 34 -12.55 -13.04 14.97
C THR A 34 -11.10 -13.53 15.04
N THR A 35 -10.56 -14.01 13.92
CA THR A 35 -9.18 -14.50 13.86
C THR A 35 -8.34 -13.48 14.57
N GLN A 36 -7.64 -13.88 15.65
CA GLN A 36 -6.79 -12.95 16.39
C GLN A 36 -5.94 -12.23 15.37
N ARG A 37 -6.04 -10.89 15.32
CA ARG A 37 -5.24 -10.10 14.39
C ARG A 37 -3.81 -10.50 14.63
N GLN A 38 -3.13 -11.04 13.63
CA GLN A 38 -1.71 -11.31 13.76
C GLN A 38 -1.02 -9.96 13.94
N HIS A 39 -0.51 -9.69 15.14
CA HIS A 39 0.29 -8.51 15.40
C HIS A 39 1.63 -8.71 14.70
N PHE A 40 2.03 -7.76 13.84
CA PHE A 40 3.34 -7.78 13.23
C PHE A 40 4.40 -7.53 14.30
N THR A 41 5.35 -8.45 14.43
CA THR A 41 6.42 -8.43 15.44
C THR A 41 7.77 -7.99 14.88
N GLY A 42 7.82 -7.53 13.63
CA GLY A 42 9.03 -7.01 13.01
C GLY A 42 9.14 -5.49 13.08
N VAL A 43 10.26 -4.98 12.54
CA VAL A 43 10.47 -3.54 12.45
C VAL A 43 9.67 -2.96 11.29
N LYS A 44 8.84 -1.96 11.60
CA LYS A 44 7.96 -1.28 10.65
C LYS A 44 8.77 -0.46 9.67
N LYS A 45 8.34 -0.48 8.41
CA LYS A 45 8.94 0.34 7.35
C LYS A 45 8.25 1.69 7.28
N LYS A 46 9.03 2.77 7.21
CA LYS A 46 8.55 4.13 7.00
C LYS A 46 8.23 4.33 5.51
N VAL A 47 7.00 4.74 5.23
CA VAL A 47 6.44 4.84 3.88
C VAL A 47 6.00 6.27 3.61
N ALA A 48 6.45 6.82 2.48
CA ALA A 48 5.90 8.05 1.94
C ALA A 48 4.72 7.70 1.01
N LEU A 49 3.49 8.01 1.42
CA LEU A 49 2.29 7.78 0.61
C LEU A 49 1.88 9.08 -0.08
N LEU A 50 1.98 9.11 -1.41
CA LEU A 50 1.62 10.29 -2.19
C LEU A 50 0.12 10.30 -2.50
N THR A 51 -0.44 11.50 -2.65
CA THR A 51 -1.85 11.66 -3.05
C THR A 51 -2.05 11.15 -4.47
N PHE A 52 -2.95 10.17 -4.61
CA PHE A 52 -3.30 9.55 -5.87
C PHE A 52 -3.82 10.57 -6.87
N PHE A 53 -3.42 10.40 -8.13
CA PHE A 53 -3.88 11.24 -9.22
C PHE A 53 -5.13 10.64 -9.86
N ASN A 54 -6.22 11.39 -9.95
CA ASN A 54 -7.39 10.95 -10.70
C ASN A 54 -7.25 11.37 -12.18
N GLU A 55 -7.03 10.40 -13.07
CA GLU A 55 -7.04 10.59 -14.53
C GLU A 55 -8.43 10.37 -15.13
N SER A 56 -9.33 9.73 -14.39
CA SER A 56 -10.69 9.49 -14.87
C SER A 56 -11.45 10.81 -15.03
N PRO A 57 -12.38 10.90 -16.00
CA PRO A 57 -13.15 12.11 -16.23
C PRO A 57 -14.21 12.38 -15.15
N PHE A 58 -14.40 11.46 -14.20
CA PHE A 58 -15.44 11.54 -13.18
C PHE A 58 -14.86 11.62 -11.77
N GLY A 59 -15.64 12.16 -10.83
CA GLY A 59 -15.30 12.22 -9.41
C GLY A 59 -14.23 13.26 -9.02
N GLY A 60 -13.50 13.85 -9.97
CA GLY A 60 -12.58 14.97 -9.72
C GLY A 60 -11.46 14.63 -8.71
N GLN A 61 -10.96 15.64 -7.99
CA GLN A 61 -9.86 15.44 -7.02
C GLN A 61 -10.27 14.57 -5.82
N ASP A 62 -11.57 14.52 -5.53
CA ASP A 62 -12.14 13.79 -4.40
C ASP A 62 -11.79 12.30 -4.43
N LEU A 63 -11.82 11.66 -5.61
CA LEU A 63 -11.45 10.24 -5.71
C LEU A 63 -9.97 10.00 -5.36
N GLY A 64 -9.07 10.92 -5.72
CA GLY A 64 -7.66 10.83 -5.36
C GLY A 64 -7.45 10.89 -3.84
N VAL A 65 -8.15 11.80 -3.16
CA VAL A 65 -8.14 11.89 -1.69
C VAL A 65 -8.71 10.61 -1.08
N VAL A 66 -9.87 10.16 -1.55
CA VAL A 66 -10.53 8.95 -1.03
C VAL A 66 -9.67 7.70 -1.21
N ALA A 67 -9.03 7.52 -2.38
CA ALA A 67 -8.11 6.42 -2.63
C ALA A 67 -6.90 6.44 -1.68
N THR A 68 -6.29 7.62 -1.51
CA THR A 68 -5.11 7.80 -0.65
C THR A 68 -5.44 7.51 0.80
N GLU A 69 -6.55 8.05 1.31
CA GLU A 69 -6.97 7.89 2.69
C GLU A 69 -7.41 6.45 3.00
N GLU A 70 -8.03 5.79 2.03
CA GLU A 70 -8.34 4.37 2.09
C GLU A 70 -7.06 3.53 2.21
N LEU A 71 -6.10 3.76 1.32
CA LEU A 71 -4.83 3.03 1.31
C LEU A 71 -4.06 3.26 2.62
N ARG A 72 -3.94 4.50 3.07
CA ARG A 72 -3.31 4.88 4.33
C ARG A 72 -3.91 4.08 5.49
N ARG A 73 -5.24 4.04 5.58
CA ARG A 73 -5.93 3.35 6.67
C ARG A 73 -5.71 1.84 6.60
N GLU A 74 -5.79 1.23 5.42
CA GLU A 74 -5.56 -0.21 5.28
C GLU A 74 -4.10 -0.59 5.56
N LEU A 75 -3.12 0.23 5.15
CA LEU A 75 -1.71 0.05 5.50
C LEU A 75 -1.48 0.18 7.02
N GLN A 76 -2.10 1.16 7.68
CA GLN A 76 -2.00 1.30 9.14
C GLN A 76 -2.58 0.09 9.88
N LYS A 77 -3.68 -0.51 9.38
CA LYS A 77 -4.28 -1.72 9.96
C LYS A 77 -3.36 -2.94 9.90
N THR A 78 -2.41 -3.01 8.96
CA THR A 78 -1.48 -4.14 8.88
C THR A 78 -0.45 -4.11 10.01
N GLY A 79 -0.20 -2.94 10.59
CA GLY A 79 0.82 -2.75 11.63
C GLY A 79 2.25 -2.84 11.12
N GLN A 80 2.49 -3.03 9.81
CA GLN A 80 3.84 -3.20 9.23
C GLN A 80 4.49 -1.89 8.77
N PHE A 81 3.74 -0.80 8.77
CA PHE A 81 4.14 0.46 8.14
C PHE A 81 3.94 1.65 9.06
N ILE A 82 4.89 2.58 9.01
CA ILE A 82 4.74 3.95 9.52
C ILE A 82 4.49 4.84 8.30
N VAL A 83 3.24 5.26 8.10
CA VAL A 83 2.91 6.18 7.01
C VAL A 83 3.16 7.61 7.50
N ASP A 84 4.21 8.25 7.00
CA ASP A 84 4.61 9.60 7.39
C ASP A 84 4.10 10.66 6.39
N PRO A 85 3.14 11.53 6.79
CA PRO A 85 2.66 12.61 5.94
C PRO A 85 3.74 13.63 5.56
N MET A 86 4.79 13.80 6.39
CA MET A 86 5.87 14.74 6.11
C MET A 86 6.77 14.24 4.98
N SER A 87 7.09 12.95 4.98
CA SER A 87 7.86 12.33 3.90
C SER A 87 7.19 12.46 2.53
N ALA A 88 5.85 12.44 2.47
CA ALA A 88 5.12 12.65 1.21
C ALA A 88 5.35 14.05 0.62
N ARG A 89 5.59 15.07 1.45
CA ARG A 89 5.84 16.45 0.99
C ARG A 89 7.16 16.58 0.21
N LEU A 90 8.12 15.68 0.42
CA LEU A 90 9.37 15.67 -0.34
C LEU A 90 9.12 15.46 -1.84
N PHE A 91 8.24 14.51 -2.15
CA PHE A 91 7.98 14.07 -3.51
C PHE A 91 6.80 14.79 -4.17
N GLY A 92 5.93 15.42 -3.38
CA GLY A 92 4.72 16.07 -3.87
C GLY A 92 3.58 15.08 -4.13
N SER A 93 2.67 15.42 -5.04
CA SER A 93 1.56 14.53 -5.42
C SER A 93 1.98 13.49 -6.47
N SER A 94 1.24 12.38 -6.59
CA SER A 94 1.46 11.42 -7.67
C SER A 94 1.39 12.09 -9.04
N LYS A 95 0.50 13.06 -9.24
CA LYS A 95 0.39 13.84 -10.50
C LYS A 95 1.72 14.48 -10.91
N GLN A 96 2.44 15.08 -9.95
CA GLN A 96 3.73 15.71 -10.20
C GLN A 96 4.77 14.67 -10.62
N VAL A 97 4.82 13.54 -9.90
CA VAL A 97 5.71 12.42 -10.21
C VAL A 97 5.47 11.90 -11.63
N TYR A 98 4.21 11.66 -12.02
CA TYR A 98 3.87 11.24 -13.39
C TYR A 98 4.24 12.30 -14.43
N SER A 99 3.90 13.58 -14.18
CA SER A 99 4.18 14.68 -15.14
C SER A 99 5.66 14.92 -15.38
N GLN A 100 6.52 14.59 -14.42
CA GLN A 100 7.97 14.75 -14.50
C GLN A 100 8.70 13.45 -14.85
N GLY A 101 7.96 12.41 -15.27
CA GLY A 101 8.54 11.11 -15.65
C GLY A 101 9.29 10.41 -14.52
N GLY A 102 8.92 10.65 -13.26
CA GLY A 102 9.59 10.04 -12.09
C GLY A 102 10.91 10.70 -11.67
N SER A 103 11.42 11.69 -12.40
CA SER A 103 12.69 12.38 -12.05
C SER A 103 12.69 12.97 -10.63
N LYS A 104 11.52 13.42 -10.14
CA LYS A 104 11.35 13.90 -8.77
C LYS A 104 11.65 12.84 -7.70
N LEU A 105 11.36 11.56 -7.97
CA LEU A 105 11.67 10.47 -7.05
C LEU A 105 13.19 10.36 -6.87
N VAL A 106 13.92 10.32 -7.99
CA VAL A 106 15.38 10.22 -8.03
C VAL A 106 16.04 11.42 -7.34
N GLN A 107 15.58 12.64 -7.65
CA GLN A 107 16.12 13.88 -7.05
C GLN A 107 15.95 13.93 -5.53
N MET A 108 14.85 13.38 -5.01
CA MET A 108 14.52 13.45 -3.59
C MET A 108 15.00 12.22 -2.81
N THR A 109 15.50 11.17 -3.48
CA THR A 109 15.99 9.92 -2.87
C THR A 109 16.98 10.19 -1.72
N ARG A 110 18.01 11.01 -1.94
CA ARG A 110 19.03 11.29 -0.90
C ARG A 110 18.42 11.93 0.35
N LYS A 111 17.49 12.87 0.17
CA LYS A 111 16.79 13.52 1.29
C LYS A 111 15.87 12.52 2.01
N ALA A 112 15.16 11.69 1.26
CA ALA A 112 14.28 10.65 1.80
C ALA A 112 15.06 9.58 2.59
N LYS A 113 16.24 9.16 2.11
CA LYS A 113 17.20 8.33 2.86
C LYS A 113 17.58 8.97 4.20
N GLY A 114 17.86 10.27 4.18
CA GLY A 114 18.15 11.06 5.39
C GLY A 114 17.02 11.08 6.42
N GLU A 115 15.76 11.06 5.95
CA GLU A 115 14.54 11.02 6.77
C GLU A 115 14.09 9.60 7.16
N GLY A 116 14.88 8.57 6.79
CA GLY A 116 14.60 7.16 7.09
C GLY A 116 13.44 6.57 6.29
N VAL A 117 13.06 7.15 5.15
CA VAL A 117 12.00 6.62 4.29
C VAL A 117 12.50 5.37 3.58
N ASN A 118 11.79 4.25 3.71
CA ASN A 118 12.18 2.99 3.06
C ASN A 118 11.67 2.92 1.63
N PHE A 119 10.41 3.30 1.39
CA PHE A 119 9.84 3.32 0.04
C PHE A 119 8.72 4.36 -0.10
N VAL A 120 8.43 4.72 -1.35
CA VAL A 120 7.37 5.64 -1.73
C VAL A 120 6.26 4.85 -2.43
N VAL A 121 5.01 5.08 -2.03
CA VAL A 121 3.83 4.55 -2.71
C VAL A 121 3.11 5.70 -3.39
N PHE A 122 2.84 5.53 -4.67
CA PHE A 122 2.12 6.51 -5.48
C PHE A 122 1.28 5.79 -6.53
N GLY A 123 0.31 6.49 -7.12
CA GLY A 123 -0.59 5.84 -8.04
C GLY A 123 -1.58 6.77 -8.69
N ARG A 124 -2.43 6.19 -9.53
CA ARG A 124 -3.46 6.92 -10.24
C ARG A 124 -4.71 6.09 -10.43
N ILE A 125 -5.84 6.77 -10.52
CA ILE A 125 -7.13 6.19 -10.87
C ILE A 125 -7.28 6.39 -12.37
N ILE A 126 -7.05 5.31 -13.13
CA ILE A 126 -7.09 5.32 -14.60
C ILE A 126 -8.54 5.45 -15.06
N GLU A 127 -9.44 4.66 -14.46
CA GLU A 127 -10.86 4.65 -14.80
C GLU A 127 -11.69 4.64 -13.53
N ALA A 128 -12.80 5.39 -13.52
CA ALA A 128 -13.85 5.29 -12.51
C ALA A 128 -15.18 5.65 -13.17
N ARG A 129 -16.13 4.73 -13.17
CA ARG A 129 -17.39 4.89 -13.92
C ARG A 129 -18.57 4.26 -13.21
N VAL A 130 -19.75 4.81 -13.48
CA VAL A 130 -21.04 4.26 -13.05
C VAL A 130 -21.96 4.17 -14.26
N ARG A 131 -22.36 2.94 -14.61
CA ARG A 131 -23.40 2.64 -15.61
C ARG A 131 -24.69 2.28 -14.89
N GLU A 132 -25.83 2.71 -15.42
CA GLU A 132 -27.15 2.38 -14.86
C GLU A 132 -27.94 1.60 -15.89
N LYS A 133 -28.56 0.49 -15.47
CA LYS A 133 -29.55 -0.25 -16.24
C LYS A 133 -30.89 -0.07 -15.54
N SER A 134 -31.84 0.54 -16.24
CA SER A 134 -33.21 0.70 -15.74
C SER A 134 -34.08 -0.39 -16.36
N ASP A 135 -34.76 -1.16 -15.52
CA ASP A 135 -35.82 -2.06 -15.94
C ASP A 135 -37.15 -1.49 -15.43
N GLU A 136 -38.11 -1.32 -16.33
CA GLU A 136 -39.44 -0.77 -16.03
C GLU A 136 -40.46 -1.92 -16.04
N VAL A 137 -41.12 -2.17 -14.91
CA VAL A 137 -42.22 -3.13 -14.79
C VAL A 137 -43.42 -2.44 -14.14
N GLY A 138 -44.39 -2.03 -14.95
CA GLY A 138 -45.58 -1.30 -14.47
C GLY A 138 -45.24 0.08 -13.89
N PHE A 139 -45.78 0.41 -12.71
CA PHE A 139 -45.51 1.68 -12.00
C PHE A 139 -44.19 1.69 -11.21
N VAL A 140 -43.46 0.57 -11.15
CA VAL A 140 -42.21 0.45 -10.39
C VAL A 140 -41.03 0.46 -11.36
N ARG A 141 -40.12 1.42 -11.16
CA ARG A 141 -38.84 1.47 -11.88
C ARG A 141 -37.74 0.92 -10.99
N SER A 142 -37.13 -0.19 -11.41
CA SER A 142 -35.91 -0.71 -10.80
C SER A 142 -34.71 -0.13 -11.52
N THR A 143 -33.74 0.44 -10.79
CA THR A 143 -32.48 0.89 -11.38
C THR A 143 -31.33 0.14 -10.75
N LYS A 144 -30.70 -0.71 -11.57
CA LYS A 144 -29.46 -1.39 -11.21
C LYS A 144 -28.27 -0.55 -11.64
N SER A 145 -27.39 -0.25 -10.69
CA SER A 145 -26.17 0.53 -10.93
C SER A 145 -24.94 -0.39 -10.91
N TYR A 146 -24.14 -0.30 -11.96
CA TYR A 146 -22.88 -1.00 -12.13
C TYR A 146 -21.74 0.00 -12.04
N SER A 147 -20.88 -0.16 -11.05
CA SER A 147 -19.73 0.71 -10.84
C SER A 147 -18.42 -0.05 -11.00
N GLU A 148 -17.46 0.58 -11.65
CA GLU A 148 -16.15 0.01 -11.97
C GLU A 148 -15.06 1.07 -11.74
N ALA A 149 -13.93 0.67 -11.17
CA ALA A 149 -12.74 1.51 -11.09
C ALA A 149 -11.45 0.72 -11.31
N LYS A 150 -10.51 1.32 -12.05
CA LYS A 150 -9.17 0.79 -12.28
C LYS A 150 -8.14 1.71 -11.63
N VAL A 151 -7.32 1.15 -10.74
CA VAL A 151 -6.34 1.89 -9.96
C VAL A 151 -4.96 1.29 -10.20
N GLU A 152 -4.04 2.11 -10.67
CA GLU A 152 -2.62 1.77 -10.80
C GLU A 152 -1.88 2.16 -9.51
N ILE A 153 -1.06 1.25 -9.01
CA ILE A 153 -0.19 1.49 -7.85
C ILE A 153 1.24 1.17 -8.22
N ARG A 154 2.14 2.06 -7.83
CA ARG A 154 3.58 1.97 -8.05
C ARG A 154 4.32 2.08 -6.72
N ILE A 155 5.38 1.29 -6.56
CA ILE A 155 6.26 1.33 -5.39
C ILE A 155 7.67 1.65 -5.87
N TYR A 156 8.22 2.70 -5.28
CA TYR A 156 9.58 3.13 -5.50
C TYR A 156 10.43 2.87 -4.26
N ASP A 157 11.47 2.05 -4.41
CA ASP A 157 12.43 1.78 -3.36
C ASP A 157 13.47 2.91 -3.29
N VAL A 158 13.49 3.58 -2.14
CA VAL A 158 14.41 4.69 -1.87
C VAL A 158 15.85 4.18 -1.74
N ASN A 159 16.06 2.93 -1.33
CA ASN A 159 17.40 2.38 -1.18
C ASN A 159 18.05 2.07 -2.52
N SER A 160 17.37 1.29 -3.37
CA SER A 160 17.87 0.92 -4.70
C SER A 160 17.68 2.00 -5.77
N ASN A 161 17.02 3.11 -5.44
CA ASN A 161 16.77 4.25 -6.34
C ASN A 161 15.99 3.81 -7.59
N LYS A 162 15.02 2.89 -7.41
CA LYS A 162 14.29 2.24 -8.49
C LYS A 162 12.82 2.03 -8.17
N GLU A 163 12.02 2.04 -9.22
CA GLU A 163 10.67 1.50 -9.17
C GLU A 163 10.73 -0.02 -9.23
N ILE A 164 10.12 -0.67 -8.25
CA ILE A 164 10.22 -2.13 -8.05
C ILE A 164 8.89 -2.86 -8.20
N TYR A 165 7.79 -2.11 -8.32
CA TYR A 165 6.46 -2.70 -8.50
C TYR A 165 5.54 -1.70 -9.18
N THR A 166 4.78 -2.20 -10.16
CA THR A 166 3.69 -1.51 -10.84
C THR A 166 2.60 -2.53 -11.15
N ASP A 167 1.36 -2.22 -10.77
CA ASP A 167 0.22 -3.10 -10.99
C ASP A 167 -1.06 -2.28 -11.15
N THR A 168 -2.01 -2.80 -11.90
CA THR A 168 -3.30 -2.17 -12.16
C THR A 168 -4.41 -3.08 -11.65
N LEU A 169 -5.21 -2.56 -10.72
CA LEU A 169 -6.23 -3.33 -10.04
C LEU A 169 -7.63 -2.82 -10.34
N ASP A 170 -8.50 -3.75 -10.70
CA ASP A 170 -9.89 -3.48 -10.99
C ASP A 170 -10.77 -3.68 -9.75
N GLY A 171 -11.76 -2.81 -9.57
CA GLY A 171 -12.82 -2.93 -8.58
C GLY A 171 -14.16 -2.86 -9.28
N TYR A 172 -15.10 -3.67 -8.80
CA TYR A 172 -16.45 -3.77 -9.33
C TYR A 172 -17.43 -3.76 -8.17
N ALA A 173 -18.56 -3.10 -8.35
CA ALA A 173 -19.67 -3.14 -7.41
C ALA A 173 -21.01 -2.98 -8.12
N ASP A 174 -21.93 -3.89 -7.79
CA ASP A 174 -23.32 -3.90 -8.24
C ASP A 174 -24.21 -3.42 -7.09
N ASP A 175 -25.01 -2.40 -7.33
CA ASP A 175 -26.03 -1.92 -6.38
C ASP A 175 -27.43 -1.97 -7.02
N ASN A 176 -28.38 -2.58 -6.30
CA ASN A 176 -29.77 -2.70 -6.72
C ASN A 176 -30.61 -1.71 -5.90
N SER A 177 -31.01 -0.60 -6.52
CA SER A 177 -31.90 0.37 -5.87
C SER A 177 -33.32 0.29 -6.45
N TYR A 178 -34.31 0.07 -5.58
CA TYR A 178 -35.73 0.24 -5.93
C TYR A 178 -36.07 1.73 -5.80
N ARG A 179 -36.45 2.39 -6.90
CA ARG A 179 -36.80 3.82 -6.89
C ARG A 179 -38.31 3.98 -7.03
N PHE A 180 -38.95 4.42 -5.95
CA PHE A 180 -40.33 4.89 -5.95
C PHE A 180 -40.31 6.42 -6.16
N PHE A 181 -40.75 6.88 -7.34
CA PHE A 181 -41.02 8.25 -7.83
C PHE A 181 -40.26 9.49 -7.28
N LYS A 182 -39.76 10.30 -8.23
CA LYS A 182 -39.15 11.66 -8.13
C LYS A 182 -38.08 11.83 -7.05
N SER A 183 -36.86 11.42 -7.36
CA SER A 183 -35.68 11.87 -6.61
C SER A 183 -35.08 13.12 -7.28
N ASP A 184 -34.75 14.13 -6.48
CA ASP A 184 -34.11 15.36 -6.93
C ASP A 184 -32.81 15.11 -7.71
N ARG A 185 -32.49 15.93 -8.71
CA ARG A 185 -31.23 15.83 -9.50
C ARG A 185 -29.98 15.81 -8.59
N ASN A 186 -30.03 16.51 -7.46
CA ASN A 186 -28.96 16.53 -6.47
C ASN A 186 -28.76 15.17 -5.77
N SER A 187 -29.84 14.44 -5.47
CA SER A 187 -29.78 13.10 -4.87
C SER A 187 -29.07 12.09 -5.80
N GLN A 188 -29.30 12.22 -7.10
CA GLN A 188 -28.69 11.37 -8.13
C GLN A 188 -27.18 11.61 -8.25
N SER A 189 -26.76 12.86 -8.27
CA SER A 189 -25.33 13.19 -8.36
C SER A 189 -24.55 12.70 -7.13
N LYS A 190 -25.12 12.86 -5.94
CA LYS A 190 -24.52 12.37 -4.69
C LYS A 190 -24.42 10.85 -4.67
N TYR A 191 -25.50 10.15 -5.04
CA TYR A 191 -25.50 8.69 -5.14
C TYR A 191 -24.43 8.16 -6.09
N ARG A 192 -24.30 8.76 -7.28
CA ARG A 192 -23.24 8.39 -8.24
C ARG A 192 -21.85 8.65 -7.69
N GLN A 193 -21.64 9.76 -6.98
CA GLN A 193 -20.37 10.06 -6.33
C GLN A 193 -20.03 9.02 -5.24
N ASP A 194 -21.00 8.62 -4.43
CA ASP A 194 -20.81 7.62 -3.38
C ASP A 194 -20.46 6.24 -3.97
N LEU A 195 -21.08 5.84 -5.09
CA LEU A 195 -20.71 4.64 -5.83
C LEU A 195 -19.27 4.70 -6.37
N LEU A 196 -18.87 5.84 -6.96
CA LEU A 196 -17.49 6.03 -7.43
C LEU A 196 -16.49 5.90 -6.27
N ARG A 197 -16.75 6.58 -5.15
CA ARG A 197 -15.93 6.48 -3.93
C ARG A 197 -15.85 5.04 -3.43
N TYR A 198 -16.98 4.34 -3.41
CA TYR A 198 -17.04 2.95 -2.94
C TYR A 198 -16.18 2.03 -3.82
N VAL A 199 -16.37 2.06 -5.14
CA VAL A 199 -15.64 1.17 -6.04
C VAL A 199 -14.13 1.49 -6.05
N THR A 200 -13.74 2.77 -5.97
CA THR A 200 -12.33 3.16 -5.82
C THR A 200 -11.72 2.56 -4.55
N LYS A 201 -12.43 2.59 -3.42
CA LYS A 201 -11.97 1.96 -2.17
C LYS A 201 -11.81 0.45 -2.33
N VAL A 202 -12.74 -0.21 -3.04
CA VAL A 202 -12.66 -1.64 -3.34
C VAL A 202 -11.41 -1.96 -4.17
N SER A 203 -11.13 -1.19 -5.24
CA SER A 203 -9.92 -1.38 -6.06
C SER A 203 -8.65 -1.21 -5.24
N VAL A 204 -8.56 -0.15 -4.42
CA VAL A 204 -7.40 0.12 -3.55
C VAL A 204 -7.18 -1.00 -2.54
N ARG A 205 -8.23 -1.55 -1.90
CA ARG A 205 -8.08 -2.66 -0.95
C ARG A 205 -7.44 -3.91 -1.55
N LYS A 206 -7.66 -4.15 -2.84
CA LYS A 206 -7.08 -5.31 -3.54
C LYS A 206 -5.56 -5.23 -3.66
N SER A 207 -4.95 -4.05 -3.50
CA SER A 207 -3.50 -3.90 -3.61
C SER A 207 -2.75 -4.27 -2.34
N ILE A 208 -3.42 -4.24 -1.19
CA ILE A 208 -2.79 -4.43 0.12
C ILE A 208 -1.98 -5.73 0.18
N PRO A 209 -2.48 -6.91 -0.27
CA PRO A 209 -1.69 -8.13 -0.25
C PRO A 209 -0.41 -8.04 -1.10
N ARG A 210 -0.47 -7.36 -2.24
CA ARG A 210 0.69 -7.20 -3.14
C ARG A 210 1.70 -6.22 -2.56
N ILE A 211 1.26 -5.10 -1.99
CA ILE A 211 2.13 -4.15 -1.29
C ILE A 211 2.85 -4.86 -0.13
N LEU A 212 2.15 -5.70 0.62
CA LEU A 212 2.74 -6.49 1.69
C LEU A 212 3.83 -7.46 1.19
N ASP A 213 3.54 -8.22 0.12
CA ASP A 213 4.51 -9.14 -0.50
C ASP A 213 5.76 -8.40 -1.03
N THR A 214 5.57 -7.27 -1.71
CA THR A 214 6.67 -6.44 -2.18
C THR A 214 7.48 -5.87 -1.01
N ALA A 215 6.81 -5.36 0.03
CA ALA A 215 7.47 -4.76 1.17
C ALA A 215 8.26 -5.76 2.03
N GLN A 216 7.90 -7.04 2.03
CA GLN A 216 8.68 -8.08 2.73
C GLN A 216 10.07 -8.28 2.09
N LYS A 217 10.18 -8.07 0.78
CA LYS A 217 11.44 -8.21 0.02
C LYS A 217 12.37 -7.00 0.18
N LEU A 218 11.85 -5.89 0.71
CA LEU A 218 12.62 -4.69 0.98
C LEU A 218 13.40 -4.80 2.28
N GLU A 219 14.65 -4.35 2.27
CA GLU A 219 15.44 -4.18 3.48
C GLU A 219 14.89 -3.02 4.32
N TRP A 220 14.85 -3.21 5.64
CA TRP A 220 14.61 -2.10 6.55
C TRP A 220 15.89 -1.28 6.72
N ILE A 221 15.74 0.05 6.71
CA ILE A 221 16.84 1.01 6.86
C ILE A 221 16.43 2.09 7.85
N GLY A 222 17.29 2.32 8.83
CA GLY A 222 17.36 3.50 9.67
C GLY A 222 18.69 4.25 9.43
N ARG A 223 18.96 5.23 10.29
CA ARG A 223 20.10 6.13 10.18
C ARG A 223 20.61 6.53 11.56
N VAL A 224 21.92 6.66 11.68
CA VAL A 224 22.56 7.28 12.84
C VAL A 224 22.28 8.78 12.80
N ALA A 225 21.49 9.27 13.75
CA ALA A 225 21.09 10.67 13.85
C ALA A 225 22.16 11.52 14.54
N LYS A 226 22.76 11.00 15.62
CA LYS A 226 23.76 11.72 16.43
C LYS A 226 24.66 10.73 17.18
N ILE A 227 25.90 11.12 17.48
CA ILE A 227 26.77 10.38 18.39
C ILE A 227 27.20 11.31 19.52
N ILE A 228 27.02 10.88 20.77
CA ILE A 228 27.42 11.62 21.96
C ILE A 228 28.14 10.66 22.91
N GLY A 229 29.46 10.78 23.02
CA GLY A 229 30.28 9.82 23.76
C GLY A 229 30.14 8.42 23.17
N ASN A 230 29.74 7.44 23.99
CA ASN A 230 29.46 6.07 23.56
C ASN A 230 28.03 5.85 23.04
N ASN A 231 27.14 6.84 23.19
CA ASN A 231 25.73 6.70 22.84
C ASN A 231 25.52 7.06 21.37
N ILE A 232 24.99 6.11 20.61
CA ILE A 232 24.65 6.25 19.19
C ILE A 232 23.13 6.38 19.07
N TYR A 233 22.67 7.53 18.59
CA TYR A 233 21.25 7.85 18.49
C TYR A 233 20.75 7.45 17.10
N ILE A 234 19.67 6.67 17.04
CA ILE A 234 19.12 6.11 15.80
C ILE A 234 17.73 6.71 15.56
N ASN A 235 17.41 7.06 14.32
CA ASN A 235 16.09 7.61 13.91
C ASN A 235 14.97 6.55 13.83
N ALA A 236 15.04 5.54 14.69
CA ALA A 236 14.03 4.50 14.84
C ALA A 236 13.95 4.12 16.31
N GLY A 237 12.74 3.99 16.82
CA GLY A 237 12.49 3.69 18.22
C GLY A 237 11.42 2.62 18.41
N ARG A 238 10.73 2.71 19.54
CA ARG A 238 9.66 1.78 19.92
C ARG A 238 8.54 1.73 18.89
N ASP A 239 8.18 2.87 18.29
CA ASP A 239 7.10 2.93 17.29
C ASP A 239 7.47 2.21 15.98
N SER A 240 8.76 2.18 15.66
CA SER A 240 9.34 1.37 14.59
C SER A 240 9.32 -0.12 14.92
N GLY A 241 9.08 -0.54 16.17
CA GLY A 241 9.08 -1.94 16.58
C GLY A 241 10.46 -2.49 16.95
N LEU A 242 11.44 -1.61 17.17
CA LEU A 242 12.71 -1.98 17.79
C LEU A 242 12.51 -2.29 19.28
N ASN A 243 13.28 -3.24 19.79
CA ASN A 243 13.32 -3.64 21.19
C ASN A 243 14.72 -3.42 21.78
N ILE A 244 14.78 -3.32 23.11
CA ILE A 244 16.05 -3.31 23.83
C ILE A 244 16.71 -4.70 23.66
N GLY A 245 18.00 -4.70 23.36
CA GLY A 245 18.78 -5.89 23.01
C GLY A 245 18.81 -6.20 21.51
N ASP A 246 18.06 -5.49 20.67
CA ASP A 246 18.15 -5.68 19.22
C ASP A 246 19.53 -5.26 18.73
N VAL A 247 20.18 -6.12 17.94
CA VAL A 247 21.46 -5.85 17.30
C VAL A 247 21.22 -5.38 15.88
N LEU A 248 21.81 -4.25 15.52
CA LEU A 248 21.68 -3.61 14.22
C LEU A 248 23.06 -3.50 13.58
N LYS A 249 23.14 -3.70 12.26
CA LYS A 249 24.38 -3.48 11.50
C LYS A 249 24.44 -2.05 10.99
N VAL A 250 25.60 -1.42 11.17
CA VAL A 250 25.91 -0.09 10.63
C VAL A 250 26.64 -0.27 9.32
N VAL A 251 26.17 0.41 8.26
CA VAL A 251 26.72 0.31 6.92
C VAL A 251 26.98 1.69 6.31
N THR A 252 27.98 1.77 5.43
CA THR A 252 28.22 2.96 4.61
C THR A 252 27.12 3.17 3.56
N GLU A 253 27.07 4.36 2.95
CA GLU A 253 26.24 4.56 1.75
C GLU A 253 26.76 3.69 0.61
N GLY A 254 25.85 3.05 -0.11
CA GLY A 254 26.18 2.36 -1.34
C GLY A 254 26.54 3.34 -2.47
N VAL A 255 27.22 2.83 -3.49
CA VAL A 255 27.62 3.62 -4.66
C VAL A 255 26.65 3.34 -5.80
N ASP A 256 26.19 4.39 -6.47
CA ASP A 256 25.38 4.27 -7.67
C ASP A 256 26.18 3.60 -8.79
N ILE A 257 25.64 2.52 -9.34
CA ILE A 257 26.25 1.76 -10.43
C ILE A 257 25.53 2.13 -11.72
N TYR A 258 26.29 2.65 -12.68
CA TYR A 258 25.81 3.04 -14.00
C TYR A 258 26.33 2.07 -15.05
N ASP A 259 25.50 1.82 -16.06
CA ASP A 259 25.89 1.11 -17.25
C ASP A 259 26.90 1.96 -18.06
N PRO A 260 28.09 1.42 -18.40
CA PRO A 260 29.14 2.20 -19.04
C PRO A 260 28.82 2.58 -20.49
N GLU A 261 27.92 1.87 -21.17
CA GLU A 261 27.56 2.12 -22.57
C GLU A 261 26.38 3.08 -22.67
N THR A 262 25.36 2.87 -21.83
CA THR A 262 24.09 3.62 -21.90
C THR A 262 24.00 4.78 -20.91
N GLY A 263 24.86 4.81 -19.89
CA GLY A 263 24.78 5.76 -18.78
C GLY A 263 23.56 5.55 -17.88
N ALA A 264 22.81 4.46 -18.06
CA ALA A 264 21.61 4.18 -17.27
C ALA A 264 21.97 3.70 -15.85
N LEU A 265 21.19 4.11 -14.85
CA LEU A 265 21.37 3.65 -13.47
C LEU A 265 20.97 2.17 -13.34
N ILE A 266 21.94 1.30 -13.09
CA ILE A 266 21.74 -0.13 -12.83
C ILE A 266 21.29 -0.35 -11.38
N GLY A 267 21.64 0.52 -10.45
CA GLY A 267 21.19 0.43 -9.05
C GLY A 267 22.23 0.97 -8.10
N VAL A 268 22.14 0.55 -6.84
CA VAL A 268 23.05 1.00 -5.77
C VAL A 268 23.76 -0.22 -5.20
N SER A 269 25.08 -0.18 -5.10
CA SER A 269 25.87 -1.25 -4.47
C SER A 269 25.53 -1.38 -2.99
N LYS A 270 25.86 -2.52 -2.38
CA LYS A 270 25.74 -2.66 -0.93
C LYS A 270 26.87 -1.86 -0.28
N GLY A 271 26.53 -1.06 0.72
CA GLY A 271 27.51 -0.43 1.60
C GLY A 271 28.28 -1.47 2.40
N GLU A 272 29.48 -1.09 2.83
CA GLU A 272 30.35 -1.91 3.66
C GLU A 272 29.86 -1.88 5.12
N ILE A 273 29.97 -3.02 5.80
CA ILE A 273 29.61 -3.13 7.22
C ILE A 273 30.74 -2.52 8.05
N LYS A 274 30.41 -1.49 8.83
CA LYS A 274 31.37 -0.79 9.71
C LYS A 274 31.41 -1.40 11.11
N GLY A 275 30.28 -1.96 11.55
CA GLY A 275 30.13 -2.56 12.87
C GLY A 275 28.68 -2.92 13.19
N THR A 276 28.46 -3.32 14.43
CA THR A 276 27.15 -3.61 15.00
C THR A 276 26.90 -2.76 16.23
N ILE A 277 25.64 -2.35 16.41
CA ILE A 277 25.17 -1.57 17.55
C ILE A 277 24.04 -2.33 18.23
N GLU A 278 24.03 -2.35 19.55
CA GLU A 278 22.98 -2.96 20.35
C GLU A 278 22.09 -1.86 20.93
N VAL A 279 20.78 -1.96 20.74
CA VAL A 279 19.81 -1.01 21.29
C VAL A 279 19.72 -1.19 22.80
N VAL A 280 20.04 -0.16 23.57
CA VAL A 280 20.05 -0.21 25.04
C VAL A 280 18.93 0.60 25.68
N ASP A 281 18.43 1.64 25.01
CA ASP A 281 17.39 2.51 25.55
C ASP A 281 16.64 3.26 24.44
N PHE A 282 15.58 4.00 24.80
CA PHE A 282 14.76 4.80 23.88
C PHE A 282 14.70 6.28 24.27
N ILE A 283 14.50 7.14 23.26
CA ILE A 283 14.20 8.55 23.46
C ILE A 283 12.85 8.83 22.81
N GLY A 284 11.84 8.98 23.67
CA GLY A 284 10.47 9.05 23.21
C GLY A 284 10.07 7.78 22.45
N ALA A 285 9.22 7.93 21.45
CA ALA A 285 8.70 6.81 20.66
C ALA A 285 9.50 6.54 19.38
N ASP A 286 10.09 7.58 18.80
CA ASP A 286 10.63 7.58 17.43
C ASP A 286 12.14 7.32 17.35
N ALA A 287 12.88 7.41 18.46
CA ALA A 287 14.32 7.26 18.48
C ALA A 287 14.81 6.25 19.52
N SER A 288 15.96 5.65 19.27
CA SER A 288 16.65 4.74 20.18
C SER A 288 18.10 5.15 20.42
N ILE A 289 18.63 4.67 21.54
CA ILE A 289 20.03 4.77 21.90
C ILE A 289 20.63 3.37 21.77
N GLY A 290 21.69 3.27 20.98
CA GLY A 290 22.51 2.08 20.87
C GLY A 290 23.94 2.30 21.37
N ILE A 291 24.60 1.20 21.72
CA ILE A 291 26.02 1.16 22.05
C ILE A 291 26.73 0.28 21.02
N LEU A 292 27.95 0.65 20.63
CA LEU A 292 28.77 -0.15 19.73
C LEU A 292 29.09 -1.52 20.37
N HIS A 293 28.68 -2.59 19.71
CA HIS A 293 28.87 -3.97 20.17
C HIS A 293 30.10 -4.62 19.53
N SER A 294 30.30 -4.41 18.22
CA SER A 294 31.50 -4.86 17.50
C SER A 294 31.80 -4.01 16.26
N GLY A 295 33.02 -4.06 15.76
CA GLY A 295 33.46 -3.24 14.62
C GLY A 295 34.11 -1.92 15.04
N GLY A 296 34.23 -0.98 14.09
CA GLY A 296 35.08 0.20 14.24
C GLY A 296 34.30 1.52 14.16
N SER A 297 34.63 2.34 13.16
CA SER A 297 34.29 3.76 13.11
C SER A 297 32.86 4.03 12.61
N VAL A 298 31.90 4.18 13.53
CA VAL A 298 30.54 4.67 13.20
C VAL A 298 30.55 6.20 13.14
N HIS A 299 29.88 6.77 12.13
CA HIS A 299 29.76 8.21 11.94
C HIS A 299 28.30 8.65 11.90
N GLU A 300 28.06 9.91 12.23
CA GLU A 300 26.75 10.52 12.04
C GLU A 300 26.32 10.44 10.57
N GLY A 301 25.10 10.00 10.35
CA GLY A 301 24.54 9.84 9.04
C GLY A 301 24.75 8.49 8.35
N ASP A 302 25.55 7.59 8.94
CA ASP A 302 25.65 6.20 8.50
C ASP A 302 24.27 5.51 8.54
N PHE A 303 24.10 4.48 7.72
CA PHE A 303 22.86 3.72 7.64
C PHE A 303 22.86 2.57 8.64
N VAL A 304 21.67 2.26 9.14
CA VAL A 304 21.44 1.17 10.10
C VAL A 304 20.48 0.17 9.48
N LYS A 305 20.78 -1.12 9.56
CA LYS A 305 19.91 -2.19 9.08
C LYS A 305 19.75 -3.26 10.15
N LEU A 306 18.71 -4.08 10.03
CA LEU A 306 18.57 -5.27 10.87
C LEU A 306 19.72 -6.24 10.57
N TYR A 307 20.29 -6.85 11.61
CA TYR A 307 21.40 -7.80 11.48
C TYR A 307 20.98 -8.99 10.61
#